data_AF-T1E9J0-F1
#
_entry.id   AF-T1E9J0-F1
#
_cell.length_a   1.000
_cell.length_b   1.000
_cell.length_c   1.000
_cell.angle_alpha   90.00
_cell.angle_beta   90.00
_cell.angle_gamma   90.00
#
_symmetry.space_group_name_H-M   'P 1'
#
loop_
_entity.id
_entity.type
_entity.pdbx_description
1 polymer ?
#
loop_
_entity_poly.entity_id
_entity_poly.type
_entity_poly.pdbx_seq_one_letter_code
_entity_poly.pdbx_strand_id
1 'polypeptide(L)'
;IYVSLVGWWILSYDWAWTIGESFQFKPWRLLFIVNTLPAFLNGIAFCFCPESPKFLLSQGRKEEALEVLRMVHRINNPSARSDEGAYEVTKLRLDPEDMIARDRLEQGGESVGLFRSMVQQTVPILKVPFLWYFIICCVHNIGAFAIYGGLGLWFPDIMNQIYSQGESATVGQKVCDILQSNSSSRSSPSSTLMEEFELCDDEVKFETFFYTMVMGIFAALYAIITSAILGRFDQKVMMVFNCTVAGVCGIALQFIANSYAVAILFCFEIVFSGYCVLLVNANVVAIFPTNVRAMAVALTNMVGRLSCFVASAVIGLLMIQNCPVTFYMLSALLFLCAGLTFCSPKSDMPEI
;
A
#
# COMPACT_ATOMS: atom_id res chain seq x y z
N ILE A 1 -7.78 -3.58 10.80
CA ILE A 1 -8.96 -3.52 11.71
C ILE A 1 -10.19 -4.14 11.04
N TYR A 2 -10.81 -3.49 10.05
CA TYR A 2 -12.02 -4.02 9.39
C TYR A 2 -11.86 -5.46 8.89
N VAL A 3 -10.82 -5.73 8.09
CA VAL A 3 -10.55 -7.06 7.53
C VAL A 3 -10.40 -8.12 8.62
N SER A 4 -9.69 -7.83 9.71
CA SER A 4 -9.49 -8.76 10.82
C SER A 4 -10.79 -9.05 11.60
N LEU A 5 -11.62 -8.03 11.85
CA LEU A 5 -12.89 -8.18 12.58
C LEU A 5 -13.90 -8.98 11.77
N VAL A 6 -14.08 -8.62 10.50
CA VAL A 6 -14.98 -9.32 9.58
C VAL A 6 -14.47 -10.73 9.28
N GLY A 7 -13.16 -10.87 9.11
CA GLY A 7 -12.48 -12.15 8.93
C GLY A 7 -12.75 -13.09 10.09
N TRP A 8 -12.50 -12.65 11.33
CA TRP A 8 -12.80 -13.44 12.52
C TRP A 8 -14.29 -13.80 12.57
N TRP A 9 -15.17 -12.81 12.48
CA TRP A 9 -16.60 -13.04 12.60
C TRP A 9 -17.13 -14.06 11.58
N ILE A 10 -16.68 -14.01 10.33
CA ILE A 10 -17.16 -14.92 9.29
C ILE A 10 -16.47 -16.29 9.35
N LEU A 11 -15.14 -16.31 9.51
CA LEU A 11 -14.36 -17.55 9.44
C LEU A 11 -14.43 -18.41 10.72
N SER A 12 -14.89 -17.86 11.84
CA SER A 12 -15.11 -18.65 13.07
C SER A 12 -16.28 -19.64 12.98
N TYR A 13 -17.11 -19.58 11.94
CA TYR A 13 -18.23 -20.51 11.76
C TYR A 13 -17.87 -21.66 10.82
N ASP A 14 -18.29 -22.88 11.15
CA ASP A 14 -18.07 -24.09 10.34
C ASP A 14 -19.36 -24.59 9.68
N TRP A 15 -19.95 -23.76 8.81
CA TRP A 15 -21.11 -24.17 8.01
C TRP A 15 -20.72 -24.43 6.56
N ALA A 16 -21.42 -25.35 5.91
CA ALA A 16 -21.31 -25.59 4.48
C ALA A 16 -22.72 -25.71 3.89
N TRP A 17 -23.07 -24.83 2.95
CA TRP A 17 -24.33 -24.91 2.22
C TRP A 17 -24.09 -25.52 0.85
N THR A 18 -24.68 -26.69 0.61
CA THR A 18 -24.63 -27.35 -0.70
C THR A 18 -25.70 -26.71 -1.61
N ILE A 19 -25.27 -26.10 -2.71
CA ILE A 19 -26.16 -25.51 -3.73
C ILE A 19 -26.04 -26.38 -4.99
N GLY A 20 -27.11 -27.10 -5.32
CA GLY A 20 -27.06 -28.10 -6.40
C GLY A 20 -26.28 -29.35 -6.00
N GLU A 21 -25.65 -30.02 -6.97
CA GLU A 21 -25.00 -31.33 -6.73
C GLU A 21 -23.51 -31.26 -6.37
N SER A 22 -22.82 -30.16 -6.70
CA SER A 22 -21.34 -30.09 -6.55
C SER A 22 -20.80 -28.80 -5.93
N PHE A 23 -21.63 -27.77 -5.74
CA PHE A 23 -21.15 -26.50 -5.22
C PHE A 23 -21.37 -26.39 -3.71
N GLN A 24 -20.27 -26.28 -2.95
CA GLN A 24 -20.33 -25.93 -1.53
C GLN A 24 -20.01 -24.45 -1.33
N PHE A 25 -20.98 -23.75 -0.74
CA PHE A 25 -20.80 -22.42 -0.20
C PHE A 25 -20.24 -22.55 1.22
N LYS A 26 -19.01 -22.08 1.42
CA LYS A 26 -18.29 -22.06 2.71
C LYS A 26 -18.09 -20.61 3.18
N PRO A 27 -17.87 -20.34 4.48
CA PRO A 27 -17.71 -18.99 5.04
C PRO A 27 -16.69 -18.11 4.32
N TRP A 28 -15.58 -18.66 3.86
CA TRP A 28 -14.58 -17.88 3.09
C TRP A 28 -15.14 -17.28 1.79
N ARG A 29 -16.17 -17.89 1.18
CA ARG A 29 -16.85 -17.31 0.00
C ARG A 29 -17.70 -16.11 0.39
N LEU A 30 -18.37 -16.18 1.54
CA LEU A 30 -19.11 -15.04 2.10
C LEU A 30 -18.15 -13.89 2.43
N LEU A 31 -16.96 -14.20 2.95
CA LEU A 31 -15.92 -13.21 3.23
C LEU A 31 -15.54 -12.38 1.99
N PHE A 32 -15.42 -13.00 0.80
CA PHE A 32 -15.17 -12.27 -0.44
C PHE A 32 -16.31 -11.31 -0.80
N ILE A 33 -17.56 -11.74 -0.64
CA ILE A 33 -18.74 -10.91 -0.91
C ILE A 33 -18.78 -9.71 0.03
N VAL A 34 -18.62 -9.95 1.33
CA VAL A 34 -18.67 -8.89 2.35
C VAL A 34 -17.54 -7.88 2.15
N ASN A 35 -16.31 -8.33 1.86
CA ASN A 35 -15.18 -7.43 1.61
C ASN A 35 -15.30 -6.63 0.29
N THR A 36 -16.10 -7.09 -0.67
CA THR A 36 -16.34 -6.38 -1.94
C THR A 36 -17.42 -5.30 -1.79
N LEU A 37 -18.33 -5.45 -0.82
CA LEU A 37 -19.46 -4.56 -0.62
C LEU A 37 -19.07 -3.08 -0.41
N PRO A 38 -18.05 -2.72 0.40
CA PRO A 38 -17.62 -1.32 0.54
C PRO A 38 -17.18 -0.70 -0.79
N ALA A 39 -16.47 -1.45 -1.64
CA ALA A 39 -16.03 -0.96 -2.95
C ALA A 39 -17.22 -0.74 -3.89
N PHE A 40 -18.20 -1.64 -3.87
CA PHE A 40 -19.44 -1.50 -4.65
C PHE A 40 -20.25 -0.27 -4.21
N LEU A 41 -20.45 -0.10 -2.90
CA LEU A 41 -21.12 1.08 -2.34
C LEU A 41 -20.39 2.38 -2.68
N ASN A 42 -19.05 2.36 -2.66
CA ASN A 42 -18.24 3.50 -3.07
C ASN A 42 -18.40 3.81 -4.57
N GLY A 43 -18.53 2.79 -5.43
CA GLY A 43 -18.85 2.96 -6.85
C GLY A 43 -20.20 3.64 -7.07
N ILE A 44 -21.23 3.25 -6.31
CA ILE A 44 -22.53 3.91 -6.32
C ILE A 44 -22.40 5.37 -5.84
N ALA A 45 -21.65 5.62 -4.77
CA ALA A 45 -21.44 6.95 -4.24
C ALA A 45 -20.77 7.89 -5.26
N PHE A 46 -19.79 7.40 -6.03
CA PHE A 46 -19.12 8.18 -7.08
C PHE A 46 -20.06 8.64 -8.20
N CYS A 47 -21.13 7.89 -8.50
CA CYS A 47 -22.13 8.32 -9.48
C CYS A 47 -22.86 9.61 -9.09
N PHE A 48 -22.80 10.00 -7.81
CA PHE A 48 -23.40 11.24 -7.29
C PHE A 48 -22.38 12.38 -7.11
N CYS A 49 -21.08 12.13 -7.34
CA CYS A 49 -20.06 13.16 -7.27
C CYS A 49 -20.01 13.97 -8.58
N PRO A 50 -19.92 15.31 -8.52
CA PRO A 50 -19.70 16.11 -9.72
C PRO A 50 -18.30 15.84 -10.29
N GLU A 51 -18.15 16.02 -11.59
CA GLU A 51 -16.87 15.94 -12.28
C GLU A 51 -15.90 17.04 -11.78
N SER A 52 -14.59 16.78 -11.83
CA SER A 52 -13.59 17.73 -11.34
C SER A 52 -13.62 19.05 -12.15
N PRO A 53 -13.67 20.23 -11.51
CA PRO A 53 -13.61 21.52 -12.20
C PRO A 53 -12.38 21.66 -13.11
N LYS A 54 -11.23 21.09 -12.69
CA LYS A 54 -10.00 21.11 -13.50
C LYS A 54 -10.17 20.29 -14.77
N PHE A 55 -10.81 19.12 -14.68
CA PHE A 55 -11.09 18.29 -15.85
C PHE A 55 -12.07 18.99 -16.80
N LEU A 56 -13.21 19.49 -16.30
CA LEU A 56 -14.20 20.23 -17.09
C LEU A 56 -13.55 21.41 -17.84
N LEU A 57 -12.73 22.19 -17.13
CA LEU A 57 -11.99 23.30 -17.72
C LEU A 57 -11.00 22.85 -18.80
N SER A 58 -10.30 21.73 -18.59
CA SER A 58 -9.38 21.14 -19.59
C SER A 58 -10.10 20.66 -20.86
N GLN A 59 -11.37 20.28 -20.74
CA GLN A 59 -12.25 19.91 -21.85
C GLN A 59 -12.95 21.12 -22.49
N GLY A 60 -12.62 22.35 -22.05
CA GLY A 60 -13.25 23.58 -22.54
C GLY A 60 -14.65 23.87 -21.97
N ARG A 61 -15.17 23.03 -21.06
CA ARG A 61 -16.47 23.18 -20.40
C ARG A 61 -16.39 24.15 -19.21
N LYS A 62 -16.16 25.44 -19.50
CA LYS A 62 -15.85 26.48 -18.50
C LYS A 62 -17.02 26.77 -17.56
N GLU A 63 -18.22 26.85 -18.10
CA GLU A 63 -19.45 27.19 -17.39
C GLU A 63 -19.79 26.11 -16.38
N GLU A 64 -19.65 24.84 -16.78
CA GLU A 64 -19.86 23.69 -15.89
C GLU A 64 -18.81 23.63 -14.79
N ALA A 65 -17.54 23.95 -15.11
CA ALA A 65 -16.47 24.02 -14.11
C ALA A 65 -16.78 25.10 -13.04
N LEU A 66 -17.28 26.27 -13.45
CA LEU A 66 -17.72 27.33 -12.54
C LEU A 66 -18.89 26.88 -11.68
N GLU A 67 -19.85 26.16 -12.24
CA GLU A 67 -21.02 25.66 -11.51
C GLU A 67 -20.63 24.66 -10.42
N VAL A 68 -19.71 23.74 -10.71
CA VAL A 68 -19.18 22.82 -9.70
C VAL A 68 -18.46 23.58 -8.58
N LEU A 69 -17.68 24.62 -8.90
CA LEU A 69 -17.03 25.43 -7.86
C LEU A 69 -18.03 26.22 -7.01
N ARG A 70 -19.10 26.77 -7.61
CA ARG A 70 -20.21 27.40 -6.87
C ARG A 70 -20.89 26.41 -5.93
N MET A 71 -21.15 25.19 -6.42
CA MET A 71 -21.71 24.11 -5.61
C MET A 71 -20.81 23.82 -4.40
N VAL A 72 -19.51 23.64 -4.60
CA VAL A 72 -18.54 23.39 -3.51
C VAL A 72 -18.49 24.57 -2.54
N HIS A 73 -18.47 25.81 -3.03
CA HIS A 73 -18.50 27.02 -2.21
C HIS A 73 -19.75 27.07 -1.30
N ARG A 74 -20.92 26.78 -1.86
CA ARG A 74 -22.21 26.75 -1.14
C ARG A 74 -22.29 25.64 -0.09
N ILE A 75 -21.60 24.51 -0.32
CA ILE A 75 -21.51 23.41 0.65
C ILE A 75 -20.61 23.83 1.82
N ASN A 76 -19.44 24.42 1.53
CA ASN A 76 -18.46 24.81 2.55
C ASN A 76 -18.87 26.06 3.33
N ASN A 77 -19.71 26.92 2.76
CA ASN A 77 -20.21 28.16 3.38
C ASN A 77 -21.74 28.14 3.49
N PRO A 78 -22.33 27.46 4.49
CA PRO A 78 -23.79 27.39 4.64
C PRO A 78 -24.46 28.75 4.80
N SER A 79 -23.76 29.75 5.36
CA SER A 79 -24.23 31.13 5.52
C SER A 79 -24.33 31.90 4.20
N ALA A 80 -23.58 31.50 3.18
CA ALA A 80 -23.58 32.10 1.84
C ALA A 80 -24.62 31.45 0.89
N ARG A 81 -25.47 30.54 1.38
CA ARG A 81 -26.49 29.85 0.58
C ARG A 81 -27.55 30.78 -0.02
N SER A 82 -27.79 31.91 0.64
CA SER A 82 -28.86 32.87 0.30
C SER A 82 -28.37 34.09 -0.48
N ASP A 83 -27.05 34.22 -0.65
CA ASP A 83 -26.42 35.36 -1.32
C ASP A 83 -25.78 34.88 -2.63
N GLU A 84 -26.48 35.09 -3.76
CA GLU A 84 -25.98 34.75 -5.10
C GLU A 84 -24.71 35.51 -5.48
N GLY A 85 -24.41 36.64 -4.80
CA GLY A 85 -23.20 37.44 -5.00
C GLY A 85 -21.98 36.97 -4.21
N ALA A 86 -22.15 36.02 -3.29
CA ALA A 86 -21.08 35.60 -2.38
C ALA A 86 -19.91 34.85 -3.07
N TYR A 87 -20.10 34.39 -4.31
CA TYR A 87 -19.06 33.73 -5.09
C TYR A 87 -18.52 34.67 -6.18
N GLU A 88 -17.37 35.28 -5.92
CA GLU A 88 -16.79 36.35 -6.75
C GLU A 88 -16.06 35.84 -8.02
N VAL A 89 -15.75 34.54 -8.11
CA VAL A 89 -14.96 33.99 -9.22
C VAL A 89 -15.84 33.82 -10.46
N THR A 90 -15.58 34.65 -11.48
CA THR A 90 -16.37 34.67 -12.73
C THR A 90 -15.67 34.01 -13.91
N LYS A 91 -14.34 33.85 -13.86
CA LYS A 91 -13.55 33.28 -14.97
C LYS A 91 -12.47 32.36 -14.45
N LEU A 92 -12.35 31.21 -15.10
CA LEU A 92 -11.28 30.25 -14.88
C LEU A 92 -10.29 30.30 -16.04
N ARG A 93 -9.01 30.12 -15.73
CA ARG A 93 -7.94 30.01 -16.71
C ARG A 93 -7.18 28.71 -16.47
N LEU A 94 -6.79 28.07 -17.57
CA LEU A 94 -5.84 26.96 -17.51
C LEU A 94 -4.43 27.53 -17.36
N ASP A 95 -3.57 26.75 -16.71
CA ASP A 95 -2.14 27.01 -16.75
C ASP A 95 -1.66 26.95 -18.21
N PRO A 96 -0.66 27.76 -18.61
CA PRO A 96 -0.18 27.81 -20.00
C PRO A 96 0.20 26.43 -20.56
N GLU A 97 0.75 25.56 -19.71
CA GLU A 97 1.11 24.19 -20.04
C GLU A 97 -0.11 23.32 -20.38
N ASP A 98 -1.16 23.40 -19.56
CA ASP A 98 -2.42 22.68 -19.74
C ASP A 98 -3.17 23.18 -20.99
N MET A 99 -3.06 24.48 -21.31
CA MET A 99 -3.61 25.08 -22.53
C MET A 99 -2.89 24.55 -23.79
N ILE A 100 -1.56 24.53 -23.79
CA ILE A 100 -0.76 23.98 -24.90
C ILE A 100 -1.05 22.49 -25.11
N ALA A 101 -1.21 21.73 -24.01
CA ALA A 101 -1.53 20.31 -24.08
C ALA A 101 -2.89 20.07 -24.74
N ARG A 102 -3.89 20.87 -24.38
CA ARG A 102 -5.23 20.84 -24.99
C ARG A 102 -5.19 21.16 -26.48
N ASP A 103 -4.53 22.25 -26.88
CA ASP A 103 -4.42 22.66 -28.28
C ASP A 103 -3.76 21.57 -29.14
N ARG A 104 -2.78 20.83 -28.59
CA ARG A 104 -2.12 19.71 -29.26
C ARG A 104 -3.00 18.47 -29.38
N LEU A 105 -3.86 18.21 -28.39
CA LEU A 105 -4.80 17.08 -28.40
C LEU A 105 -5.93 17.32 -29.41
N GLU A 106 -6.43 18.56 -29.52
CA GLU A 106 -7.41 18.93 -30.56
C GLU A 106 -6.85 18.75 -31.98
N GLN A 107 -5.52 18.74 -32.16
CA GLN A 107 -4.83 18.62 -33.45
C GLN A 107 -4.38 17.19 -33.82
N GLY A 108 -4.50 16.19 -32.93
CA GLY A 108 -3.97 14.82 -33.16
C GLY A 108 -5.02 13.72 -32.94
N GLY A 109 -5.07 12.72 -33.82
CA GLY A 109 -6.02 11.59 -33.69
C GLY A 109 -5.93 10.84 -32.34
N GLU A 110 -7.08 10.45 -31.80
CA GLU A 110 -7.30 10.07 -30.39
C GLU A 110 -6.32 9.03 -29.81
N SER A 111 -6.01 7.95 -30.53
CA SER A 111 -5.17 6.84 -30.01
C SER A 111 -3.67 7.09 -30.11
N VAL A 112 -3.22 7.76 -31.17
CA VAL A 112 -1.81 8.19 -31.34
C VAL A 112 -1.50 9.35 -30.37
N GLY A 113 -2.50 10.17 -30.04
CA GLY A 113 -2.40 11.26 -29.08
C GLY A 113 -2.09 10.78 -27.65
N LEU A 114 -2.71 9.71 -27.16
CA LEU A 114 -2.53 9.21 -25.79
C LEU A 114 -1.12 8.67 -25.52
N PHE A 115 -0.62 7.76 -26.36
CA PHE A 115 0.74 7.23 -26.21
C PHE A 115 1.80 8.31 -26.41
N ARG A 116 1.60 9.21 -27.38
CA ARG A 116 2.48 10.35 -27.61
C ARG A 116 2.49 11.32 -26.42
N SER A 117 1.33 11.54 -25.80
CA SER A 117 1.18 12.36 -24.58
C SER A 117 1.89 11.71 -23.38
N MET A 118 1.73 10.39 -23.17
CA MET A 118 2.45 9.65 -22.13
C MET A 118 3.97 9.73 -22.32
N VAL A 119 4.46 9.55 -23.55
CA VAL A 119 5.89 9.68 -23.87
C VAL A 119 6.37 11.12 -23.61
N GLN A 120 5.61 12.13 -24.04
CA GLN A 120 5.97 13.53 -23.83
C GLN A 120 6.02 13.94 -22.35
N GLN A 121 5.16 13.36 -21.50
CA GLN A 121 5.16 13.57 -20.05
C GLN A 121 6.26 12.76 -19.33
N THR A 122 6.69 11.63 -19.90
CA THR A 122 7.72 10.77 -19.30
C THR A 122 9.14 11.25 -19.63
N VAL A 123 9.37 11.80 -20.82
CA VAL A 123 10.71 12.27 -21.25
C VAL A 123 11.34 13.29 -20.28
N PRO A 124 10.62 14.28 -19.71
CA PRO A 124 11.19 15.21 -18.74
C PRO A 124 11.67 14.52 -17.45
N ILE A 125 11.00 13.45 -17.02
CA ILE A 125 11.40 12.64 -15.85
C ILE A 125 12.74 11.94 -16.12
N LEU A 126 13.00 11.57 -17.38
CA LEU A 126 14.24 10.90 -17.79
C LEU A 126 15.43 11.85 -17.96
N LYS A 127 15.24 13.17 -17.80
CA LYS A 127 16.35 14.13 -17.86
C LYS A 127 17.06 14.21 -16.51
N VAL A 128 18.39 14.33 -16.55
CA VAL A 128 19.21 14.62 -15.35
C VAL A 128 18.93 16.07 -14.91
N PRO A 129 18.75 16.36 -13.61
CA PRO A 129 18.89 15.49 -12.43
C PRO A 129 17.62 14.70 -12.02
N PHE A 130 16.46 14.97 -12.62
CA PHE A 130 15.17 14.36 -12.26
C PHE A 130 15.16 12.82 -12.35
N LEU A 131 15.89 12.24 -13.31
CA LEU A 131 16.03 10.80 -13.43
C LEU A 131 16.62 10.16 -12.17
N TRP A 132 17.61 10.80 -11.56
CA TRP A 132 18.24 10.28 -10.34
C TRP A 132 17.27 10.29 -9.16
N TYR A 133 16.49 11.36 -9.03
CA TYR A 133 15.45 11.48 -8.00
C TYR A 133 14.33 10.46 -8.22
N PHE A 134 13.95 10.24 -9.47
CA PHE A 134 12.97 9.21 -9.84
C PHE A 134 13.46 7.82 -9.43
N ILE A 135 14.71 7.47 -9.74
CA ILE A 135 15.32 6.19 -9.36
C ILE A 135 15.32 6.01 -7.84
N ILE A 136 15.71 7.04 -7.08
CA ILE A 136 15.67 6.98 -5.61
C ILE A 136 14.25 6.71 -5.10
N CYS A 137 13.25 7.44 -5.62
CA CYS A 137 11.85 7.23 -5.27
C CYS A 137 11.36 5.82 -5.64
N CYS A 138 11.80 5.27 -6.77
CA CYS A 138 11.50 3.89 -7.16
C CYS A 138 12.11 2.88 -6.19
N VAL A 139 13.38 3.02 -5.81
CA VAL A 139 14.04 2.11 -4.85
C VAL A 139 13.33 2.16 -3.49
N HIS A 140 12.99 3.37 -3.02
CA HIS A 140 12.19 3.55 -1.81
C HIS A 140 10.85 2.83 -1.87
N ASN A 141 10.10 2.99 -2.97
CA ASN A 141 8.81 2.33 -3.12
C ASN A 141 8.95 0.81 -3.26
N ILE A 142 9.99 0.31 -3.94
CA ILE A 142 10.30 -1.12 -4.04
C ILE A 142 10.48 -1.73 -2.64
N GLY A 143 11.34 -1.13 -1.81
CA GLY A 143 11.58 -1.61 -0.44
C GLY A 143 10.33 -1.52 0.44
N ALA A 144 9.64 -0.38 0.37
CA ALA A 144 8.44 -0.14 1.15
C ALA A 144 7.33 -1.17 0.86
N PHE A 145 7.03 -1.39 -0.44
CA PHE A 145 6.00 -2.34 -0.88
C PHE A 145 6.40 -3.81 -0.70
N ALA A 146 7.68 -4.16 -0.86
CA ALA A 146 8.15 -5.53 -0.65
C ALA A 146 7.89 -6.00 0.79
N ILE A 147 7.92 -5.10 1.77
CA ILE A 147 7.69 -5.43 3.17
C ILE A 147 6.22 -5.20 3.54
N TYR A 148 5.67 -4.02 3.24
CA TYR A 148 4.30 -3.69 3.61
C TYR A 148 3.27 -4.63 2.94
N GLY A 149 3.42 -4.87 1.64
CA GLY A 149 2.53 -5.74 0.89
C GLY A 149 3.07 -7.16 0.73
N GLY A 150 4.37 -7.32 0.50
CA GLY A 150 5.01 -8.63 0.34
C GLY A 150 5.04 -9.43 1.65
N LEU A 151 5.84 -8.99 2.63
CA LEU A 151 5.91 -9.64 3.95
C LEU A 151 4.57 -9.55 4.70
N GLY A 152 3.85 -8.43 4.58
CA GLY A 152 2.52 -8.24 5.18
C GLY A 152 1.47 -9.26 4.73
N LEU A 153 1.57 -9.79 3.51
CA LEU A 153 0.70 -10.89 3.05
C LEU A 153 0.92 -12.18 3.84
N TRP A 154 2.18 -12.48 4.17
CA TRP A 154 2.57 -13.70 4.90
C TRP A 154 2.39 -13.59 6.40
N PHE A 155 2.26 -12.38 6.93
CA PHE A 155 2.15 -12.13 8.37
C PHE A 155 1.07 -12.97 9.08
N PRO A 156 -0.19 -13.07 8.60
CA PRO A 156 -1.22 -13.88 9.26
C PRO A 156 -0.85 -15.37 9.32
N ASP A 157 -0.26 -15.90 8.24
CA ASP A 157 0.18 -17.29 8.20
C ASP A 157 1.35 -17.54 9.16
N ILE A 158 2.34 -16.65 9.20
CA ILE A 158 3.46 -16.71 10.15
C ILE A 158 2.93 -16.70 11.59
N MET A 159 1.98 -15.81 11.92
CA MET A 159 1.36 -15.79 13.25
C MET A 159 0.61 -17.09 13.52
N ASN A 160 -0.17 -17.60 12.57
CA ASN A 160 -0.90 -18.85 12.74
C ASN A 160 0.05 -20.02 13.04
N GLN A 161 1.20 -20.10 12.36
CA GLN A 161 2.22 -21.13 12.59
C GLN A 161 2.93 -20.97 13.95
N ILE A 162 3.18 -19.74 14.42
CA ILE A 162 3.79 -19.50 15.73
C ILE A 162 2.84 -19.90 16.86
N TYR A 163 1.53 -19.65 16.70
CA TYR A 163 0.54 -19.89 17.75
C TYR A 163 -0.13 -21.28 17.66
N SER A 164 -0.05 -21.97 16.53
CA SER A 164 -0.57 -23.35 16.39
C SER A 164 0.25 -24.38 17.17
N GLN A 165 1.51 -24.07 17.53
CA GLN A 165 2.38 -24.95 18.32
C GLN A 165 2.09 -24.90 19.85
N GLY A 166 0.89 -24.48 20.27
CA GLY A 166 0.51 -24.20 21.66
C GLY A 166 1.07 -25.16 22.73
N GLU A 167 1.57 -24.59 23.84
CA GLU A 167 2.14 -25.21 25.07
C GLU A 167 3.24 -26.27 24.92
N SER A 168 3.37 -26.95 23.78
CA SER A 168 4.44 -27.93 23.48
C SER A 168 5.63 -27.31 22.76
N ALA A 169 5.58 -26.02 22.44
CA ALA A 169 6.75 -25.28 21.98
C ALA A 169 7.83 -25.35 23.07
N THR A 170 8.91 -26.06 22.76
CA THR A 170 10.18 -25.96 23.48
C THR A 170 10.49 -24.49 23.71
N VAL A 171 10.51 -24.09 24.98
CA VAL A 171 10.71 -22.70 25.40
C VAL A 171 11.94 -22.13 24.70
N GLY A 172 11.74 -21.09 23.86
CA GLY A 172 12.86 -20.32 23.28
C GLY A 172 13.17 -20.56 21.80
N GLN A 173 12.28 -21.16 21.01
CA GLN A 173 12.49 -21.25 19.55
C GLN A 173 12.31 -19.90 18.85
N LYS A 174 13.18 -19.61 17.88
CA LYS A 174 13.13 -18.38 17.09
C LYS A 174 12.15 -18.54 15.92
N VAL A 175 11.70 -17.41 15.36
CA VAL A 175 10.74 -17.39 14.24
C VAL A 175 11.16 -18.28 13.07
N CYS A 176 12.44 -18.25 12.69
CA CYS A 176 12.94 -19.04 11.57
C CYS A 176 13.00 -20.54 11.86
N ASP A 177 13.27 -20.93 13.11
CA ASP A 177 13.30 -22.34 13.48
C ASP A 177 11.90 -22.96 13.34
N ILE A 178 10.86 -22.21 13.76
CA ILE A 178 9.44 -22.59 13.66
C ILE A 178 9.02 -22.74 12.19
N LEU A 179 9.35 -21.76 11.34
CA LEU A 179 8.95 -21.75 9.93
C LEU A 179 9.63 -22.88 9.13
N GLN A 180 10.88 -23.23 9.47
CA GLN A 180 11.64 -24.27 8.76
C GLN A 180 11.37 -25.69 9.30
N SER A 181 11.01 -25.84 10.58
CA SER A 181 10.65 -27.15 11.14
C SER A 181 9.38 -27.71 10.49
N ASN A 182 8.39 -26.86 10.23
CA ASN A 182 7.10 -27.24 9.66
C ASN A 182 7.19 -27.62 8.16
N SER A 183 8.22 -27.16 7.44
CA SER A 183 8.49 -27.61 6.07
C SER A 183 9.23 -28.94 6.01
N SER A 184 10.05 -29.25 7.02
CA SER A 184 10.85 -30.46 7.07
C SER A 184 9.96 -31.72 7.20
N SER A 185 8.88 -31.61 7.96
CA SER A 185 7.83 -32.64 8.09
C SER A 185 7.09 -32.92 6.78
N ARG A 186 6.91 -31.93 5.91
CA ARG A 186 6.32 -32.11 4.56
C ARG A 186 7.26 -32.76 3.54
N SER A 187 8.55 -32.87 3.84
CA SER A 187 9.58 -33.37 2.90
C SER A 187 10.09 -34.78 3.20
N SER A 188 9.53 -35.47 4.20
CA SER A 188 9.85 -36.88 4.43
C SER A 188 9.04 -37.75 3.47
N PRO A 189 9.67 -38.51 2.54
CA PRO A 189 8.95 -39.53 1.81
C PRO A 189 8.70 -40.69 2.77
N SER A 190 7.60 -40.65 3.52
CA SER A 190 7.07 -41.83 4.18
C SER A 190 6.60 -42.79 3.08
N SER A 191 7.48 -43.72 2.75
CA SER A 191 7.20 -44.87 1.91
C SER A 191 6.13 -45.75 2.59
N THR A 192 4.86 -45.44 2.37
CA THR A 192 3.74 -46.39 2.48
C THR A 192 2.58 -45.85 1.65
N LEU A 193 2.14 -46.65 0.68
CA LEU A 193 0.97 -46.41 -0.15
C LEU A 193 -0.30 -46.36 0.72
N MET A 194 -0.71 -45.16 1.11
CA MET A 194 -2.09 -44.76 1.31
C MET A 194 -2.12 -43.27 0.96
N GLU A 195 -2.95 -42.89 -0.01
CA GLU A 195 -3.39 -41.50 -0.14
C GLU A 195 -4.17 -41.17 1.15
N GLU A 196 -3.47 -40.80 2.21
CA GLU A 196 -4.06 -39.90 3.19
C GLU A 196 -4.38 -38.64 2.40
N PHE A 197 -5.67 -38.43 2.14
CA PHE A 197 -6.17 -37.07 1.95
C PHE A 197 -5.65 -36.29 3.15
N GLU A 198 -4.60 -35.50 2.95
CA GLU A 198 -4.10 -34.56 3.94
C GLU A 198 -5.30 -33.66 4.27
N LEU A 199 -5.97 -33.95 5.38
CA LEU A 199 -7.13 -33.20 5.82
C LEU A 199 -6.60 -31.82 6.16
N CYS A 200 -6.76 -30.85 5.25
CA CYS A 200 -6.37 -29.48 5.50
C CYS A 200 -7.08 -29.01 6.77
N ASP A 201 -6.28 -28.67 7.78
CA ASP A 201 -6.80 -27.99 8.96
C ASP A 201 -7.19 -26.56 8.53
N ASP A 202 -8.50 -26.37 8.36
CA ASP A 202 -9.09 -25.07 8.04
C ASP A 202 -9.18 -24.17 9.31
N GLU A 203 -8.72 -24.62 10.49
CA GLU A 203 -8.82 -23.88 11.75
C GLU A 203 -7.78 -22.73 11.83
N VAL A 204 -8.27 -21.49 11.74
CA VAL A 204 -7.45 -20.30 11.97
C VAL A 204 -7.60 -19.84 13.42
N LYS A 205 -6.49 -19.77 14.14
CA LYS A 205 -6.47 -19.39 15.56
C LYS A 205 -6.89 -17.93 15.77
N PHE A 206 -7.59 -17.67 16.88
CA PHE A 206 -8.07 -16.32 17.25
C PHE A 206 -6.93 -15.30 17.31
N GLU A 207 -5.78 -15.73 17.78
CA GLU A 207 -4.54 -14.97 17.94
C GLU A 207 -4.14 -14.31 16.62
N THR A 208 -4.27 -15.02 15.49
CA THR A 208 -3.97 -14.49 14.16
C THR A 208 -4.84 -13.27 13.83
N PHE A 209 -6.15 -13.35 14.11
CA PHE A 209 -7.06 -12.21 13.90
C PHE A 209 -6.81 -11.08 14.90
N PHE A 210 -6.47 -11.43 16.14
CA PHE A 210 -6.11 -10.46 17.17
C PHE A 210 -4.86 -9.65 16.77
N TYR A 211 -3.76 -10.29 16.35
CA TYR A 211 -2.53 -9.58 15.98
C TYR A 211 -2.65 -8.80 14.68
N THR A 212 -3.42 -9.27 13.70
CA THR A 212 -3.73 -8.46 12.50
C THR A 212 -4.61 -7.25 12.84
N MET A 213 -5.50 -7.36 13.84
CA MET A 213 -6.25 -6.22 14.35
C MET A 213 -5.32 -5.23 15.07
N VAL A 214 -4.42 -5.71 15.94
CA VAL A 214 -3.41 -4.90 16.63
C VAL A 214 -2.54 -4.14 15.64
N MET A 215 -2.06 -4.79 14.57
CA MET A 215 -1.34 -4.14 13.49
C MET A 215 -2.15 -2.99 12.87
N GLY A 216 -3.45 -3.22 12.63
CA GLY A 216 -4.34 -2.19 12.09
C GLY A 216 -4.57 -1.01 13.04
N ILE A 217 -4.69 -1.26 14.34
CA ILE A 217 -4.80 -0.21 15.36
C ILE A 217 -3.50 0.61 15.41
N PHE A 218 -2.36 -0.08 15.43
CA PHE A 218 -1.06 0.56 15.42
C PHE A 218 -0.86 1.42 14.15
N ALA A 219 -1.23 0.89 12.99
CA ALA A 219 -1.21 1.65 11.73
C ALA A 219 -2.07 2.91 11.79
N ALA A 220 -3.28 2.84 12.36
CA ALA A 220 -4.17 3.99 12.49
C ALA A 220 -3.63 5.06 13.46
N LEU A 221 -3.10 4.64 14.62
CA LEU A 221 -2.48 5.55 15.58
C LEU A 221 -1.25 6.23 14.99
N TYR A 222 -0.40 5.46 14.30
CA TYR A 222 0.77 6.01 13.63
C TYR A 222 0.39 6.95 12.47
N ALA A 223 -0.78 6.77 11.84
CA ALA A 223 -1.34 7.69 10.84
C ALA A 223 -1.58 9.07 11.43
N ILE A 224 -2.25 9.10 12.58
CA ILE A 224 -2.61 10.34 13.29
C ILE A 224 -1.33 11.06 13.73
N ILE A 225 -0.37 10.32 14.29
CA ILE A 225 0.93 10.84 14.70
C ILE A 225 1.68 11.44 13.51
N THR A 226 1.80 10.69 12.42
CA THR A 226 2.49 11.14 11.20
C THR A 226 1.82 12.38 10.61
N SER A 227 0.48 12.42 10.58
CA SER A 227 -0.30 13.55 10.05
C SER A 227 -0.11 14.81 10.89
N ALA A 228 0.00 14.69 12.22
CA ALA A 228 0.28 15.81 13.12
C ALA A 228 1.72 16.35 13.00
N ILE A 229 2.66 15.52 12.52
CA ILE A 229 4.10 15.81 12.44
C ILE A 229 4.51 16.29 11.03
N LEU A 230 3.75 15.95 9.99
CA LEU A 230 4.09 16.19 8.58
C LEU A 230 4.38 17.67 8.23
N GLY A 231 3.78 18.61 8.95
CA GLY A 231 4.03 20.04 8.77
C GLY A 231 5.20 20.60 9.60
N ARG A 232 5.81 19.81 10.48
CA ARG A 232 6.88 20.24 11.40
C ARG A 232 8.23 19.62 11.12
N PHE A 233 8.25 18.43 10.52
CA PHE A 233 9.48 17.69 10.24
C PHE A 233 9.62 17.43 8.75
N ASP A 234 10.87 17.47 8.27
CA ASP A 234 11.18 17.15 6.88
C ASP A 234 10.80 15.71 6.54
N GLN A 235 10.15 15.54 5.39
CA GLN A 235 9.74 14.24 4.85
C GLN A 235 10.91 13.26 4.74
N LYS A 236 12.12 13.76 4.47
CA LYS A 236 13.34 12.95 4.43
C LYS A 236 13.75 12.40 5.79
N VAL A 237 13.67 13.20 6.84
CA VAL A 237 14.00 12.78 8.20
C VAL A 237 13.02 11.71 8.64
N MET A 238 11.73 11.91 8.34
CA MET A 238 10.69 10.93 8.59
C MET A 238 10.95 9.63 7.81
N MET A 239 11.40 9.72 6.56
CA MET A 239 11.73 8.56 5.72
C MET A 239 12.91 7.76 6.29
N VAL A 240 14.01 8.42 6.64
CA VAL A 240 15.18 7.78 7.27
C VAL A 240 14.79 7.08 8.57
N PHE A 241 14.01 7.75 9.42
CA PHE A 241 13.51 7.20 10.67
C PHE A 241 12.68 5.94 10.44
N ASN A 242 11.70 5.99 9.53
CA ASN A 242 10.83 4.84 9.23
C ASN A 242 11.62 3.65 8.69
N CYS A 243 12.47 3.86 7.69
CA CYS A 243 13.30 2.79 7.13
C CYS A 243 14.24 2.18 8.17
N THR A 244 14.85 3.00 9.03
CA THR A 244 15.78 2.53 10.06
C THR A 244 15.07 1.70 11.13
N VAL A 245 13.93 2.19 11.65
CA VAL A 245 13.14 1.45 12.65
C VAL A 245 12.66 0.12 12.09
N ALA A 246 12.12 0.12 10.87
CA ALA A 246 11.66 -1.11 10.23
C ALA A 246 12.82 -2.10 10.00
N GLY A 247 13.98 -1.63 9.52
CA GLY A 247 15.16 -2.49 9.29
C GLY A 247 15.75 -3.06 10.58
N VAL A 248 15.76 -2.29 11.67
CA VAL A 248 16.18 -2.78 12.99
C VAL A 248 15.21 -3.84 13.51
N CYS A 249 13.90 -3.66 13.31
CA CYS A 249 12.90 -4.66 13.69
C CYS A 249 13.09 -5.98 12.92
N GLY A 250 13.33 -5.92 11.61
CA GLY A 250 13.59 -7.10 10.77
C GLY A 250 14.83 -7.88 11.21
N ILE A 251 15.90 -7.20 11.61
CA ILE A 251 17.09 -7.85 12.20
C ILE A 251 16.75 -8.46 13.57
N ALA A 252 16.05 -7.71 14.43
CA ALA A 252 15.72 -8.15 15.79
C ALA A 252 14.87 -9.43 15.81
N LEU A 253 14.01 -9.64 14.80
CA LEU A 253 13.21 -10.87 14.64
C LEU A 253 14.06 -12.15 14.65
N GLN A 254 15.34 -12.07 14.25
CA GLN A 254 16.25 -13.23 14.20
C GLN A 254 16.79 -13.66 15.58
N PHE A 255 16.62 -12.82 16.59
CA PHE A 255 17.22 -13.03 17.90
C PHE A 255 16.18 -13.20 19.02
N ILE A 256 14.92 -12.85 18.75
CA ILE A 256 13.85 -12.90 19.73
C ILE A 256 13.03 -14.19 19.58
N ALA A 257 12.83 -14.87 20.71
CA ALA A 257 12.03 -16.09 20.80
C ALA A 257 10.67 -15.89 21.50
N ASN A 258 10.41 -14.72 22.08
CA ASN A 258 9.13 -14.43 22.70
C ASN A 258 8.08 -14.09 21.62
N SER A 259 7.02 -14.91 21.52
CA SER A 259 6.00 -14.78 20.47
C SER A 259 5.31 -13.41 20.44
N TYR A 260 5.03 -12.82 21.61
CA TYR A 260 4.44 -11.47 21.69
C TYR A 260 5.38 -10.39 21.16
N ALA A 261 6.67 -10.47 21.53
CA ALA A 261 7.67 -9.54 21.04
C ALA A 261 7.89 -9.68 19.53
N VAL A 262 7.87 -10.92 19.00
CA VAL A 262 7.92 -11.18 17.55
C VAL A 262 6.72 -10.54 16.83
N ALA A 263 5.50 -10.70 17.33
CA ALA A 263 4.32 -10.08 16.74
C ALA A 263 4.41 -8.55 16.72
N ILE A 264 4.90 -7.92 17.79
CA ILE A 264 5.11 -6.46 17.86
C ILE A 264 6.18 -6.00 16.87
N LEU A 265 7.30 -6.73 16.76
CA LEU A 265 8.36 -6.41 15.81
C LEU A 265 7.87 -6.48 14.36
N PHE A 266 7.11 -7.51 13.99
CA PHE A 266 6.46 -7.58 12.67
C PHE A 266 5.50 -6.41 12.45
N CYS A 267 4.69 -6.05 13.44
CA CYS A 267 3.80 -4.89 13.35
C CYS A 267 4.60 -3.61 13.07
N PHE A 268 5.72 -3.40 13.76
CA PHE A 268 6.57 -2.24 13.53
C PHE A 268 7.23 -2.29 12.14
N GLU A 269 7.84 -3.41 11.76
CA GLU A 269 8.47 -3.56 10.44
C GLU A 269 7.48 -3.26 9.30
N ILE A 270 6.30 -3.88 9.32
CA ILE A 270 5.28 -3.73 8.28
C ILE A 270 4.68 -2.33 8.26
N VAL A 271 4.32 -1.78 9.42
CA VAL A 271 3.67 -0.46 9.49
C VAL A 271 4.63 0.66 9.12
N PHE A 272 5.81 0.74 9.73
CA PHE A 272 6.78 1.79 9.39
C PHE A 272 7.21 1.72 7.92
N SER A 273 7.36 0.50 7.36
CA SER A 273 7.59 0.33 5.91
C SER A 273 6.40 0.82 5.07
N GLY A 274 5.16 0.55 5.48
CA GLY A 274 3.96 1.03 4.79
C GLY A 274 3.88 2.56 4.72
N TYR A 275 4.30 3.25 5.78
CA TYR A 275 4.36 4.72 5.79
C TYR A 275 5.43 5.30 4.86
N CYS A 276 6.48 4.54 4.54
CA CYS A 276 7.45 4.95 3.53
C CYS A 276 6.78 5.15 2.16
N VAL A 277 5.77 4.35 1.79
CA VAL A 277 5.00 4.53 0.54
C VAL A 277 4.33 5.91 0.50
N LEU A 278 3.69 6.32 1.61
CA LEU A 278 3.03 7.61 1.74
C LEU A 278 4.04 8.77 1.63
N LEU A 279 5.17 8.65 2.33
CA LEU A 279 6.24 9.64 2.30
C LEU A 279 6.88 9.76 0.91
N VAL A 280 7.06 8.66 0.18
CA VAL A 280 7.56 8.70 -1.21
C VAL A 280 6.59 9.47 -2.10
N ASN A 281 5.29 9.21 -2.00
CA ASN A 281 4.30 9.95 -2.80
C ASN A 281 4.34 11.45 -2.48
N ALA A 282 4.47 11.81 -1.20
CA ALA A 282 4.62 13.21 -0.80
C ALA A 282 5.92 13.85 -1.35
N ASN A 283 7.05 13.13 -1.28
CA ASN A 283 8.33 13.58 -1.83
C ASN A 283 8.27 13.75 -3.36
N VAL A 284 7.64 12.82 -4.09
CA VAL A 284 7.48 12.93 -5.54
C VAL A 284 6.65 14.16 -5.90
N VAL A 285 5.58 14.45 -5.15
CA VAL A 285 4.77 15.65 -5.35
C VAL A 285 5.56 16.93 -5.09
N ALA A 286 6.45 16.93 -4.10
CA ALA A 286 7.29 18.07 -3.75
C ALA A 286 8.44 18.32 -4.75
N ILE A 287 9.03 17.25 -5.32
CA ILE A 287 10.22 17.36 -6.18
C ILE A 287 9.86 17.60 -7.65
N PHE A 288 8.80 16.96 -8.15
CA PHE A 288 8.47 16.99 -9.59
C PHE A 288 7.54 18.16 -9.94
N PRO A 289 7.79 18.86 -11.06
CA PRO A 289 6.97 19.98 -11.51
C PRO A 289 5.56 19.51 -11.87
N THR A 290 4.59 20.42 -11.79
CA THR A 290 3.15 20.18 -11.93
C THR A 290 2.76 19.43 -13.21
N ASN A 291 3.40 19.75 -14.33
CA ASN A 291 3.17 19.13 -15.64
C ASN A 291 3.51 17.63 -15.74
N VAL A 292 4.42 17.12 -14.89
CA VAL A 292 4.83 15.69 -14.89
C VAL A 292 4.61 14.99 -13.56
N ARG A 293 4.17 15.73 -12.54
CA ARG A 293 3.94 15.24 -11.18
C ARG A 293 3.03 14.01 -11.14
N ALA A 294 1.89 14.06 -11.83
CA ALA A 294 0.94 12.95 -11.86
C ALA A 294 1.56 11.68 -12.46
N MET A 295 2.32 11.84 -13.55
CA MET A 295 3.03 10.74 -14.21
C MET A 295 4.13 10.16 -13.31
N ALA A 296 4.91 11.02 -12.64
CA ALA A 296 5.96 10.58 -11.71
C ALA A 296 5.38 9.75 -10.55
N VAL A 297 4.28 10.22 -9.93
CA VAL A 297 3.59 9.47 -8.87
C VAL A 297 3.07 8.12 -9.39
N ALA A 298 2.44 8.11 -10.56
CA ALA A 298 1.87 6.91 -11.15
C ALA A 298 2.96 5.86 -11.46
N LEU A 299 4.04 6.26 -12.15
CA LEU A 299 5.13 5.36 -12.49
C LEU A 299 5.86 4.83 -11.25
N THR A 300 6.12 5.69 -10.26
CA THR A 300 6.76 5.25 -9.02
C THR A 300 5.91 4.21 -8.27
N ASN A 301 4.59 4.44 -8.17
CA ASN A 301 3.68 3.46 -7.57
C ASN A 301 3.52 2.19 -8.40
N MET A 302 3.58 2.28 -9.73
CA MET A 302 3.54 1.10 -10.60
C MET A 302 4.73 0.17 -10.33
N VAL A 303 5.94 0.74 -10.25
CA VAL A 303 7.16 -0.01 -9.90
C VAL A 303 7.05 -0.61 -8.50
N GLY A 304 6.57 0.16 -7.51
CA GLY A 304 6.34 -0.33 -6.15
C GLY A 304 5.33 -1.49 -6.08
N ARG A 305 4.20 -1.39 -6.80
CA ARG A 305 3.19 -2.45 -6.84
C ARG A 305 3.67 -3.70 -7.56
N LEU A 306 4.46 -3.56 -8.62
CA LEU A 306 5.11 -4.70 -9.28
C LEU A 306 6.07 -5.40 -8.32
N SER A 307 6.85 -4.62 -7.55
CA SER A 307 7.69 -5.17 -6.46
C SER A 307 6.87 -5.92 -5.43
N CYS A 308 5.73 -5.38 -4.97
CA CYS A 308 4.83 -6.08 -4.05
C CYS A 308 4.42 -7.46 -4.60
N PHE A 309 3.96 -7.52 -5.86
CA PHE A 309 3.54 -8.77 -6.47
C PHE A 309 4.67 -9.81 -6.52
N VAL A 310 5.86 -9.39 -6.96
CA VAL A 310 7.04 -10.27 -7.01
C VAL A 310 7.47 -10.69 -5.61
N ALA A 311 7.53 -9.75 -4.66
CA ALA A 311 7.91 -10.01 -3.28
C ALA A 311 6.93 -10.95 -2.58
N SER A 312 5.63 -10.77 -2.74
CA SER A 312 4.60 -11.68 -2.20
C SER A 312 4.80 -13.12 -2.69
N ALA A 313 5.13 -13.32 -3.97
CA ALA A 313 5.37 -14.64 -4.53
C ALA A 313 6.71 -15.26 -4.07
N VAL A 314 7.76 -14.45 -3.98
CA VAL A 314 9.13 -14.92 -3.72
C VAL A 314 9.43 -15.07 -2.22
N ILE A 315 8.94 -14.16 -1.37
CA ILE A 315 9.25 -14.15 0.08
C ILE A 315 8.80 -15.45 0.73
N GLY A 316 7.61 -15.97 0.41
CA GLY A 316 7.14 -17.26 0.97
C GLY A 316 8.11 -18.42 0.71
N LEU A 317 8.60 -18.53 -0.52
CA LEU A 317 9.58 -19.57 -0.91
C LEU A 317 10.93 -19.35 -0.22
N LEU A 318 11.41 -18.11 -0.17
CA LEU A 318 12.69 -17.79 0.47
C LEU A 318 12.63 -17.99 1.99
N MET A 319 11.50 -17.70 2.65
CA MET A 319 11.33 -17.94 4.07
C MET A 319 11.43 -19.44 4.39
N ILE A 320 10.85 -20.30 3.57
CA ILE A 320 10.93 -21.76 3.77
C ILE A 320 12.38 -22.24 3.56
N GLN A 321 13.04 -21.82 2.47
CA GLN A 321 14.38 -22.29 2.14
C GLN A 321 15.46 -21.73 3.08
N ASN A 322 15.47 -20.42 3.29
CA ASN A 322 16.48 -19.69 4.05
C ASN A 322 15.85 -18.48 4.76
N CYS A 323 15.13 -18.75 5.85
CA CYS A 323 14.44 -17.72 6.62
C CYS A 323 15.37 -16.57 7.08
N PRO A 324 16.54 -16.82 7.72
CA PRO A 324 17.38 -15.72 8.21
C PRO A 324 17.89 -14.81 7.08
N VAL A 325 18.28 -15.39 5.95
CA VAL A 325 18.75 -14.64 4.77
C VAL A 325 17.64 -13.73 4.24
N THR A 326 16.40 -14.19 4.25
CA THR A 326 15.24 -13.41 3.80
C THR A 326 15.07 -12.14 4.63
N PHE A 327 15.05 -12.26 5.97
CA PHE A 327 14.92 -11.11 6.85
C PHE A 327 16.11 -10.15 6.79
N TYR A 328 17.34 -10.66 6.68
CA TYR A 328 18.51 -9.81 6.49
C TYR A 328 18.49 -9.06 5.15
N MET A 329 18.03 -9.70 4.08
CA MET A 329 17.89 -9.06 2.77
C MET A 329 16.84 -7.94 2.78
N LEU A 330 15.68 -8.18 3.39
CA LEU A 330 14.63 -7.17 3.54
C LEU A 330 15.11 -5.98 4.40
N SER A 331 15.81 -6.27 5.50
CA SER A 331 16.39 -5.24 6.37
C SER A 331 17.47 -4.43 5.65
N ALA A 332 18.36 -5.08 4.90
CA ALA A 332 19.41 -4.42 4.12
C ALA A 332 18.81 -3.49 3.05
N LEU A 333 17.72 -3.90 2.40
CA LEU A 333 16.99 -3.05 1.45
C LEU A 333 16.44 -1.78 2.11
N LEU A 334 15.94 -1.87 3.34
CA LEU A 334 15.49 -0.70 4.11
C LEU A 334 16.64 0.21 4.53
N PHE A 335 17.77 -0.33 4.98
CA PHE A 335 18.95 0.49 5.29
C PHE A 335 19.53 1.17 4.06
N LEU A 336 19.50 0.50 2.90
CA LEU A 336 19.83 1.12 1.62
C LEU A 336 18.88 2.27 1.31
N CYS A 337 17.58 2.09 1.51
CA CYS A 337 16.58 3.16 1.37
C CYS A 337 16.87 4.35 2.29
N ALA A 338 17.22 4.10 3.56
CA ALA A 338 17.62 5.14 4.50
C ALA A 338 18.85 5.90 4.00
N GLY A 339 19.88 5.19 3.55
CA GLY A 339 21.10 5.78 2.99
C GLY A 339 20.85 6.64 1.75
N LEU A 340 20.07 6.13 0.79
CA LEU A 340 19.73 6.86 -0.44
C LEU A 340 18.92 8.14 -0.18
N THR A 341 18.21 8.23 0.95
CA THR A 341 17.44 9.43 1.30
C THR A 341 18.34 10.66 1.49
N PHE A 342 19.59 10.47 1.93
CA PHE A 342 20.56 11.57 2.04
C PHE A 342 21.00 12.13 0.67
N CYS A 343 20.90 11.32 -0.38
CA CYS A 343 21.20 11.73 -1.76
C CYS A 343 20.03 12.46 -2.43
N SER A 344 18.83 12.48 -1.82
CA SER A 344 17.67 13.20 -2.35
C SER A 344 17.83 14.72 -2.21
N PRO A 345 17.26 15.53 -3.13
CA PRO A 345 17.37 16.99 -3.12
C PRO A 345 16.52 17.59 -2.01
N LYS A 346 16.96 18.67 -1.34
CA LYS A 346 16.12 19.35 -0.33
C LYS A 346 14.87 19.90 -1.02
N SER A 347 13.71 19.79 -0.35
CA SER A 347 12.42 20.24 -0.91
C SER A 347 12.36 21.75 -1.18
N ASP A 348 13.32 22.53 -0.68
CA ASP A 348 13.45 23.97 -0.92
C ASP A 348 14.11 24.29 -2.27
N MET A 349 13.63 23.72 -3.38
CA MET A 349 13.94 24.31 -4.69
C MET A 349 12.91 25.42 -4.96
N PRO A 350 13.35 26.67 -5.20
CA PRO A 350 12.44 27.74 -5.58
C PRO A 350 11.73 27.36 -6.88
N GLU A 351 10.42 27.60 -6.94
CA GLU A 351 9.65 27.56 -8.18
C GLU A 351 10.40 28.40 -9.23
N ILE A 352 10.82 27.76 -10.33
CA ILE A 352 11.43 28.42 -11.49
C ILE A 352 10.33 28.86 -12.44
#